data_AF-B7QEV2-F1
#
_entry.id   AF-B7QEV2-F1
#
_cell.length_a   1.000
_cell.length_b   1.000
_cell.length_c   1.000
_cell.angle_alpha   90.00
_cell.angle_beta   90.00
_cell.angle_gamma   90.00
#
_symmetry.space_group_name_H-M   'P 1'
#
loop_
_entity.id
_entity.type
_entity.pdbx_description
1 polymer ?
#
loop_
_entity_poly.entity_id
_entity_poly.type
_entity_poly.pdbx_seq_one_letter_code
_entity_poly.pdbx_strand_id
1 'polypeptide(L)' 'VFPSGELHVRKVDPGTDSHRKYYCQAKHRLTGKVYRSSTVARLIIIGDGLLSGLAAWFPISQSR' A
#
# COMPACT_ATOMS: atom_id res chain seq x y z
N VAL A 1 -1.16 -11.13 -14.48
CA VAL A 1 -1.96 -11.39 -13.26
C VAL A 1 -1.40 -12.66 -12.64
N PHE A 2 -1.02 -12.63 -11.37
CA PHE A 2 -0.41 -13.79 -10.73
C PHE A 2 -1.42 -14.94 -10.60
N PRO A 3 -0.98 -16.21 -10.65
CA PRO A 3 -1.87 -17.37 -10.51
C PRO A 3 -2.65 -17.37 -9.19
N SER A 4 -2.09 -16.75 -8.15
CA SER A 4 -2.71 -16.58 -6.82
C SER A 4 -3.72 -15.43 -6.73
N GLY A 5 -3.78 -14.54 -7.73
CA GLY A 5 -4.66 -13.37 -7.71
C GLY A 5 -4.13 -12.16 -6.93
N GLU A 6 -2.89 -12.22 -6.44
CA GLU A 6 -2.24 -11.10 -5.75
C GLU A 6 -1.84 -9.97 -6.72
N LEU A 7 -1.76 -8.75 -6.19
CA LEU A 7 -1.22 -7.58 -6.88
C LEU A 7 0.14 -7.22 -6.28
N HIS A 8 1.21 -7.35 -7.07
CA HIS A 8 2.54 -6.87 -6.67
C HIS A 8 2.83 -5.53 -7.34
N VAL A 9 2.97 -4.48 -6.54
CA VAL A 9 3.38 -3.14 -7.01
C VAL A 9 4.89 -3.02 -6.84
N ARG A 10 5.63 -2.87 -7.95
CA ARG A 10 7.09 -2.76 -7.96
C ARG A 10 7.51 -1.32 -8.24
N LYS A 11 8.68 -0.92 -7.71
CA LYS A 11 9.20 0.46 -7.81
C LYS A 11 8.13 1.48 -7.41
N VAL A 12 7.60 1.27 -6.20
CA VAL A 12 6.50 2.07 -5.66
C VAL A 12 6.94 3.53 -5.58
N ASP A 13 6.19 4.40 -6.24
CA ASP A 13 6.43 5.84 -6.22
C ASP A 13 5.45 6.52 -5.23
N PRO A 14 5.94 7.17 -4.16
CA PRO A 14 5.08 7.83 -3.17
C PRO A 14 4.16 8.90 -3.78
N GLY A 15 4.63 9.62 -4.81
CA GLY A 15 3.91 10.73 -5.43
C GLY A 15 2.74 10.30 -6.31
N THR A 16 2.71 9.05 -6.78
CA THR A 16 1.69 8.56 -7.72
C THR A 16 0.93 7.35 -7.20
N ASP A 17 1.61 6.37 -6.62
CA ASP A 17 0.98 5.13 -6.18
C ASP A 17 0.20 5.28 -4.87
N SER A 18 0.57 6.24 -4.01
CA SER A 18 -0.18 6.52 -2.77
C SER A 18 -1.59 7.06 -3.04
N HIS A 19 -1.81 7.71 -4.19
CA HIS A 19 -3.09 8.31 -4.55
C HIS A 19 -4.01 7.34 -5.31
N ARG A 20 -3.50 6.17 -5.73
CA ARG A 20 -4.28 5.17 -6.46
C ARG A 20 -5.20 4.39 -5.53
N LYS A 21 -6.40 4.09 -6.04
CA LYS A 21 -7.40 3.23 -5.38
C LYS A 21 -7.30 1.83 -5.95
N TYR A 22 -7.04 0.84 -5.11
CA TYR A 22 -6.93 -0.54 -5.51
C TYR A 22 -8.18 -1.32 -5.07
N TYR A 23 -8.65 -2.23 -5.90
CA TYR A 23 -9.74 -3.14 -5.59
C TYR A 23 -9.49 -4.46 -6.29
N CYS A 24 -9.94 -5.56 -5.68
CA CYS A 24 -9.89 -6.86 -6.35
C CYS A 24 -11.20 -7.10 -7.10
N GLN A 25 -11.12 -7.92 -8.14
CA GLN A 25 -12.26 -8.41 -8.87
C GLN A 25 -12.15 -9.93 -8.95
N ALA A 26 -13.18 -10.62 -8.46
CA ALA A 26 -13.24 -12.08 -8.44
C ALA A 26 -14.38 -12.56 -9.34
N LYS A 27 -14.13 -13.65 -10.07
CA LYS A 27 -15.14 -14.32 -10.87
C LYS A 27 -15.52 -15.63 -10.20
N HIS A 28 -16.80 -15.81 -9.91
CA HIS A 28 -17.29 -17.07 -9.40
C HIS A 28 -17.29 -18.11 -10.53
N ARG A 29 -16.49 -19.18 -10.37
CA ARG A 29 -16.24 -20.16 -11.45
C ARG A 29 -17.52 -20.84 -11.94
N LEU A 30 -18.42 -21.21 -11.03
CA LEU A 30 -19.62 -21.99 -11.36
C LEU A 30 -20.73 -21.14 -11.98
N THR A 31 -20.90 -19.90 -11.51
CA THR A 31 -22.00 -19.02 -11.97
C THR A 31 -21.55 -17.98 -12.98
N GLY A 32 -20.23 -17.83 -13.20
CA GLY A 32 -19.64 -16.83 -14.09
C GLY A 32 -19.75 -15.39 -13.59
N LYS A 33 -20.45 -15.13 -12.48
CA LYS A 33 -20.67 -13.78 -11.94
C LYS A 33 -19.36 -13.15 -11.49
N VAL A 34 -19.20 -11.88 -11.81
CA VAL A 34 -18.01 -11.09 -11.46
C VAL A 34 -18.39 -10.13 -10.33
N TYR A 35 -17.63 -10.17 -9.24
CA TYR A 35 -17.81 -9.35 -8.07
C TYR A 35 -16.57 -8.49 -7.85
N ARG A 36 -16.77 -7.22 -7.51
CA ARG A 36 -15.70 -6.34 -7.00
C ARG A 36 -15.71 -6.37 -5.48
N SER A 37 -14.54 -6.14 -4.88
CA SER A 37 -14.47 -5.89 -3.44
C SER A 37 -15.38 -4.72 -3.07
N SER A 38 -16.13 -4.89 -1.97
CA SER A 38 -16.93 -3.82 -1.37
C SER A 38 -16.05 -2.72 -0.76
N THR A 39 -14.80 -3.07 -0.42
CA THR A 39 -13.80 -2.17 0.15
C THR A 39 -12.74 -1.82 -0.88
N VAL A 40 -12.27 -0.57 -0.80
CA VAL A 40 -11.16 -0.06 -1.61
C VAL A 40 -9.90 -0.11 -0.76
N ALA A 41 -8.89 -0.81 -1.25
CA ALA A 41 -7.56 -0.83 -0.67
C ALA A 41 -6.79 0.45 -1.01
N ARG A 42 -6.06 0.96 -0.02
CA ARG A 42 -5.12 2.09 -0.16
C ARG A 42 -3.72 1.57 0.06
N LEU A 43 -2.78 2.07 -0.74
CA LEU A 43 -1.36 1.80 -0.55
C LEU A 43 -0.78 2.92 0.33
N ILE A 44 -0.43 2.59 1.58
CA ILE A 44 0.23 3.52 2.49
C ILE A 44 1.72 3.29 2.38
N ILE A 45 2.43 4.30 1.88
CA ILE A 45 3.87 4.24 1.64
C ILE A 45 4.55 5.03 2.75
N ILE A 46 5.21 4.33 3.66
CA ILE A 46 5.99 4.93 4.75
C ILE A 46 7.45 4.74 4.36
N GLY A 47 8.09 5.82 3.91
CA GLY A 47 9.55 5.88 3.79
C GLY A 47 10.11 6.73 4.92
N ASP A 48 11.34 6.46 5.34
CA ASP A 48 12.14 7.36 6.19
C ASP A 48 12.50 8.63 5.42
N GLY A 49 11.51 9.44 5.07
CA GLY A 49 11.68 10.68 4.31
C GLY A 49 12.40 11.80 5.08
N LEU A 50 12.85 11.54 6.32
CA LEU A 50 13.44 12.57 7.19
C LEU A 50 14.52 12.06 8.17
N LEU A 51 15.19 10.92 7.90
CA LEU A 51 16.38 10.51 8.69
C LEU A 51 17.69 10.64 7.91
N SER A 52 17.72 11.25 6.71
CA SER A 52 18.97 11.49 5.97
C SER A 52 19.66 12.82 6.30
N GLY A 53 19.05 13.72 7.10
CA GLY A 53 19.66 15.03 7.38
C GLY A 53 19.41 15.69 8.75
N LEU A 54 18.35 15.35 9.50
CA LEU A 54 17.98 16.15 10.69
C LEU A 54 17.72 15.36 11.99
N ALA A 55 17.63 14.03 11.94
CA ALA A 55 17.28 13.24 13.13
C ALA A 55 18.48 12.73 13.94
N ALA A 56 19.70 13.17 13.64
CA ALA A 56 20.87 12.85 14.44
C ALA A 56 21.05 13.75 15.68
N TRP A 57 20.15 14.72 15.94
CA TRP A 57 20.40 15.79 16.92
C TRP A 57 19.37 15.96 18.05
N PHE A 58 18.29 15.19 18.09
CA PHE A 58 17.36 15.27 19.22
C PHE A 58 17.58 14.11 20.19
N PRO A 59 18.23 14.34 21.35
CA PRO A 59 18.16 13.38 22.43
C PRO A 59 16.72 13.38 22.94
N ILE A 60 16.02 12.26 22.76
CA ILE A 60 14.78 11.97 23.47
C ILE A 60 15.11 11.98 24.96
N SER A 61 14.79 13.08 25.65
CA SER A 61 14.69 13.10 27.10
C SER A 61 13.43 12.32 27.47
N GLN A 62 13.59 11.06 27.90
CA GLN A 62 12.55 10.40 28.66
C GLN A 62 12.54 11.02 30.07
N SER A 63 11.51 11.81 30.37
CA SER A 63 11.20 12.13 31.76
C SER A 63 10.51 10.93 32.39
N ARG A 64 11.09 10.51 33.50
CA ARG A 64 10.63 9.47 34.43
C ARG A 64 9.26 9.77 35.01
#